data_AF-A0A5C5CKB1-F1
#
_entry.id   AF-A0A5C5CKB1-F1
#
_cell.length_a   1.000
_cell.length_b   1.000
_cell.length_c   1.000
_cell.angle_alpha   90.00
_cell.angle_beta   90.00
_cell.angle_gamma   90.00
#
_symmetry.space_group_name_H-M   'P 1'
#
loop_
_entity.id
_entity.type
_entity.pdbx_description
1 polymer ?
#
loop_
_entity_poly.entity_id
_entity_poly.type
_entity_poly.pdbx_seq_one_letter_code
_entity_poly.pdbx_strand_id
1 'polypeptide(L)' 'CGYIENADINGARNILAAGHAALACGERANSGRSMKQEPTEASQTPV' A
#
# COMPACT_ATOMS: atom_id res chain seq x y z
N CYS A 1 21.26 -7.68 -2.59
CA CYS A 1 22.16 -6.91 -1.71
C CYS A 1 22.60 -7.69 -0.46
N GLY A 2 22.07 -8.89 -0.15
CA GLY A 2 22.45 -9.60 1.09
C GLY A 2 22.01 -8.87 2.37
N TYR A 3 21.05 -7.95 2.25
CA TYR A 3 20.58 -7.13 3.36
C TYR A 3 19.65 -7.94 4.25
N ILE A 4 19.98 -7.99 5.53
CA ILE A 4 19.22 -8.71 6.54
C ILE A 4 18.87 -7.71 7.64
N GLU A 5 17.59 -7.33 7.68
CA GLU A 5 16.96 -6.55 8.73
C GLU A 5 15.50 -7.02 8.85
N ASN A 6 14.80 -6.59 9.90
CA ASN A 6 13.39 -6.91 10.06
C ASN A 6 12.57 -6.39 8.87
N ALA A 7 11.84 -7.29 8.21
CA ALA A 7 11.05 -6.99 7.03
C ALA A 7 9.94 -5.96 7.34
N ASP A 8 9.30 -6.06 8.51
CA ASP A 8 8.19 -5.16 8.87
C ASP A 8 8.66 -3.73 9.10
N ILE A 9 9.80 -3.55 9.76
CA ILE A 9 10.41 -2.23 9.96
C ILE A 9 10.78 -1.61 8.61
N ASN A 10 11.34 -2.41 7.70
CA ASN A 10 11.66 -1.95 6.35
C ASN A 10 10.41 -1.63 5.53
N GLY A 11 9.35 -2.42 5.69
CA GLY A 11 8.04 -2.14 5.09
C GLY A 11 7.50 -0.79 5.54
N ALA A 12 7.49 -0.52 6.85
CA ALA A 12 7.03 0.75 7.41
C ALA A 12 7.83 1.95 6.88
N ARG A 13 9.17 1.84 6.83
CA ARG A 13 10.06 2.88 6.27
C ARG A 13 9.77 3.16 4.79
N ASN A 14 9.58 2.10 3.99
CA ASN A 14 9.30 2.24 2.57
C ASN A 14 7.97 2.94 2.30
N ILE A 15 6.92 2.60 3.07
CA ILE A 15 5.61 3.26 2.93
C ILE A 15 5.70 4.74 3.33
N LEU A 16 6.38 5.08 4.43
CA LEU A 16 6.59 6.46 4.82
C LEU A 16 7.33 7.26 3.74
N ALA A 17 8.40 6.68 3.18
CA ALA A 17 9.16 7.29 2.10
C ALA A 17 8.31 7.51 0.84
N ALA A 18 7.49 6.52 0.45
CA ALA A 18 6.56 6.63 -0.66
C ALA A 18 5.52 7.74 -0.42
N GLY A 19 4.99 7.84 0.81
CA GLY A 19 4.07 8.91 1.20
C GLY A 19 4.69 10.30 1.10
N HIS A 20 5.91 10.48 1.61
CA HIS A 20 6.65 11.75 1.45
C HIS A 20 6.90 12.09 -0.02
N ALA A 21 7.28 11.10 -0.84
CA ALA A 21 7.49 11.30 -2.26
C ALA A 21 6.19 11.71 -2.98
N ALA A 22 5.05 11.08 -2.66
CA ALA A 22 3.75 11.44 -3.20
C ALA A 22 3.32 12.86 -2.79
N LEU A 23 3.56 13.25 -1.54
CA LEU A 23 3.24 14.59 -1.05
C LEU A 23 4.11 15.66 -1.71
N ALA A 24 5.42 15.43 -1.84
CA ALA A 24 6.36 16.39 -2.40
C ALA A 24 6.23 16.53 -3.93
N CYS A 25 6.02 15.42 -4.64
CA CYS A 25 5.93 15.41 -6.11
C CYS A 25 4.51 15.66 -6.63
N GLY A 26 3.51 15.70 -5.74
CA GLY A 26 2.10 15.50 -6.09
C GLY A 26 1.80 14.04 -6.41
N GLU A 27 0.56 13.60 -6.21
CA GLU A 27 0.13 12.28 -6.66
C GLU A 27 0.36 12.21 -8.18
N ARG A 28 1.21 11.31 -8.67
CA ARG A 28 1.34 11.05 -10.11
C ARG A 28 -0.04 10.55 -10.55
N ALA A 29 -0.85 11.45 -11.11
CA ALA A 29 -2.22 11.24 -11.58
C ALA A 29 -2.39 10.11 -12.63
N ASN A 30 -1.32 9.36 -12.92
CA ASN A 30 -1.27 8.30 -13.92
C ASN A 30 -0.83 6.93 -13.37
N SER A 31 -0.77 6.74 -12.05
CA SER A 31 -1.04 5.39 -11.51
C SER A 31 -2.55 5.22 -11.56
N GLY A 32 -3.05 4.63 -12.65
CA GLY A 32 -4.48 4.50 -12.95
C GLY A 32 -5.30 4.21 -11.70
N ARG A 33 -6.45 4.90 -11.57
CA ARG A 33 -7.45 4.82 -10.49
C ARG A 33 -7.10 3.76 -9.44
N SER A 34 -6.71 4.18 -8.24
CA SER A 34 -6.52 3.30 -7.08
C SER A 34 -7.59 2.20 -7.10
N MET A 35 -7.18 0.95 -7.37
CA MET A 35 -8.03 -0.23 -7.15
C MET A 35 -8.14 -0.39 -5.64
N LYS A 36 -8.87 0.52 -4.99
CA LYS A 36 -9.46 0.20 -3.69
C LYS A 36 -10.25 -1.08 -3.94
N GLN A 37 -9.84 -2.15 -3.25
CA GLN A 37 -10.59 -3.38 -3.24
C GLN A 37 -12.00 -3.04 -2.76
N GLU A 38 -13.00 -3.31 -3.58
CA GLU A 38 -14.40 -3.32 -3.11
C GLU A 38 -14.48 -4.30 -1.94
N PRO A 39 -15.16 -3.96 -0.83
CA PRO A 39 -15.37 -4.91 0.25
C PRO A 39 -15.92 -6.21 -0.32
N THR A 40 -15.23 -7.32 -0.10
CA THR A 40 -15.83 -8.62 -0.36
C THR A 40 -17.02 -8.74 0.58
N GLU A 41 -18.24 -8.64 0.04
CA GLU A 41 -19.45 -8.90 0.81
C GLU A 41 -19.26 -10.27 1.47
N ALA A 42 -19.30 -10.30 2.81
CA ALA A 42 -19.19 -11.52 3.56
C ALA A 42 -20.36 -12.42 3.12
N SER A 43 -20.05 -13.52 2.44
CA SER A 43 -21.02 -14.54 2.07
C SER A 43 -21.72 -15.02 3.34
N GLN A 44 -22.96 -14.58 3.57
CA GLN A 44 -23.80 -15.17 4.59
C GLN A 44 -24.12 -16.59 4.13
N THR A 45 -23.48 -17.59 4.73
CA THR A 45 -23.93 -18.97 4.63
C THR A 45 -25.28 -19.07 5.36
N PRO A 46 -26.40 -19.36 4.68
CA PRO A 46 -27.61 -19.72 5.40
C PRO A 46 -27.37 -21.06 6.09
N VAL A 47 -27.76 -21.12 7.36
CA VAL A 47 -27.82 -22.34 8.19
C VAL A 47 -28.83 -23.34 7.65
#